data_AF-Q6CQ02-F1
#
_entry.id   AF-Q6CQ02-F1
#
_cell.length_a   1.000
_cell.length_b   1.000
_cell.length_c   1.000
_cell.angle_alpha   90.00
_cell.angle_beta   90.00
_cell.angle_gamma   90.00
#
_symmetry.space_group_name_H-M   'P 1'
#
loop_
_entity.id
_entity.type
_entity.pdbx_description
1 polymer ?
#
loop_
_entity_poly.entity_id
_entity_poly.type
_entity_poly.pdbx_seq_one_letter_code
_entity_poly.pdbx_strand_id
1 'polypeptide(L)'
;MVLIKSRKSIVTATNVCINSSSKFYLTEEQVQSLGDKEFLTASYRRFLRMRQFISKRQMVKESYTTYLRYKFKIEDFELKRSKLLSVSGMSAMDFRSSVQKSLCFLIKAFSISDAYSKDMIDDSHKCKKIIKNLLTVDYHRNRIINRSSNMYQYYRKDFTFFTDGQNIGLKQFEENLMRLNECLGTRL
;
A
#
# COMPACT_ATOMS: atom_id res chain seq x y z
N MET A 1 -13.57 16.09 -18.05
CA MET A 1 -13.52 15.37 -19.34
C MET A 1 -13.13 13.91 -19.11
N VAL A 2 -14.06 12.98 -19.31
CA VAL A 2 -13.79 11.53 -19.34
C VAL A 2 -13.23 11.21 -20.73
N LEU A 3 -12.07 10.56 -20.79
CA LEU A 3 -11.43 10.18 -22.05
C LEU A 3 -11.92 8.80 -22.52
N ILE A 4 -12.04 7.84 -21.61
CA ILE A 4 -12.45 6.46 -21.91
C ILE A 4 -13.26 5.91 -20.74
N LYS A 5 -14.46 5.38 -20.99
CA LYS A 5 -15.26 4.63 -20.02
C LYS A 5 -15.38 3.17 -20.47
N SER A 6 -15.05 2.23 -19.60
CA SER A 6 -15.20 0.79 -19.83
C SER A 6 -16.01 0.15 -18.70
N ARG A 7 -16.39 -1.12 -18.85
CA ARG A 7 -17.04 -1.91 -17.78
C ARG A 7 -16.19 -1.96 -16.49
N LYS A 8 -14.86 -1.83 -16.60
CA LYS A 8 -13.92 -1.97 -15.47
C LYS A 8 -13.41 -0.62 -14.95
N SER A 9 -13.31 0.40 -15.80
CA SER A 9 -12.56 1.62 -15.48
C SER A 9 -13.11 2.88 -16.12
N ILE A 10 -12.93 4.00 -15.44
CA ILE A 10 -13.12 5.36 -15.97
C ILE A 10 -11.74 6.00 -16.08
N VAL A 11 -11.33 6.38 -17.28
CA VAL A 11 -10.05 7.05 -17.54
C VAL A 11 -10.33 8.51 -17.86
N THR A 12 -9.79 9.43 -17.06
CA THR A 12 -9.78 10.87 -17.34
C THR A 12 -8.40 11.29 -17.82
N ALA A 13 -8.18 12.57 -18.14
CA ALA A 13 -6.85 13.06 -18.50
C ALA A 13 -5.77 12.69 -17.45
N THR A 14 -6.10 12.83 -16.17
CA THR A 14 -5.16 12.68 -15.05
C THR A 14 -5.31 11.37 -14.26
N ASN A 15 -6.46 10.69 -14.32
CA ASN A 15 -6.80 9.59 -13.43
C ASN A 15 -7.29 8.34 -14.17
N VAL A 16 -7.13 7.19 -13.52
CA VAL A 16 -7.80 5.91 -13.85
C VAL A 16 -8.53 5.49 -12.58
N CYS A 17 -9.84 5.32 -12.67
CA CYS A 17 -10.71 4.95 -11.56
C CYS A 17 -11.42 3.62 -11.85
N ILE A 18 -11.82 2.91 -10.80
CA ILE A 18 -12.56 1.65 -10.85
C ILE A 18 -14.04 1.97 -11.09
N ASN A 19 -14.65 1.33 -12.09
CA ASN A 19 -16.08 1.44 -12.37
C ASN A 19 -16.91 0.33 -11.66
N SER A 20 -16.29 -0.82 -11.35
CA SER A 20 -16.91 -1.95 -10.64
C SER A 20 -15.90 -2.61 -9.70
N SER A 21 -16.08 -2.42 -8.39
CA SER A 21 -15.09 -2.75 -7.36
C SER A 21 -15.22 -4.17 -6.77
N SER A 22 -16.36 -4.84 -6.93
CA SER A 22 -16.65 -6.12 -6.27
C SER A 22 -15.59 -7.21 -6.51
N LYS A 23 -15.03 -7.27 -7.72
CA LYS A 23 -13.99 -8.25 -8.10
C LYS A 23 -12.61 -8.01 -7.50
N PHE A 24 -12.41 -6.86 -6.85
CA PHE A 24 -11.14 -6.49 -6.23
C PHE A 24 -11.13 -6.75 -4.72
N TYR A 25 -12.29 -6.90 -4.08
CA TYR A 25 -12.38 -7.24 -2.67
C TYR A 25 -12.09 -8.74 -2.42
N LEU A 26 -11.70 -9.03 -1.18
CA LEU A 26 -11.80 -10.36 -0.59
C LEU A 26 -13.13 -10.46 0.14
N THR A 27 -13.86 -11.55 -0.06
CA THR A 27 -15.09 -11.79 0.71
C THR A 27 -14.73 -12.10 2.16
N GLU A 28 -15.63 -11.81 3.10
CA GLU A 28 -15.42 -12.14 4.52
C GLU A 28 -15.20 -13.64 4.73
N GLU A 29 -15.95 -14.47 4.00
CA GLU A 29 -15.73 -15.92 3.94
C GLU A 29 -14.29 -16.27 3.54
N GLN A 30 -13.70 -15.60 2.53
CA GLN A 30 -12.30 -15.83 2.14
C GLN A 30 -11.31 -15.39 3.21
N VAL A 31 -11.62 -14.35 3.99
CA VAL A 31 -10.75 -13.88 5.08
C VAL A 31 -10.74 -14.89 6.23
N GLN A 32 -11.88 -15.50 6.54
CA GLN A 32 -12.03 -16.42 7.66
C GLN A 32 -11.64 -17.87 7.31
N SER A 33 -12.00 -18.38 6.12
CA SER A 33 -11.86 -19.80 5.77
C SER A 33 -10.51 -20.20 5.18
N LEU A 34 -9.81 -19.29 4.51
CA LEU A 34 -8.54 -19.63 3.86
C LEU A 34 -7.44 -19.88 4.91
N GLY A 35 -6.50 -20.78 4.63
CA GLY A 35 -5.23 -20.85 5.37
C GLY A 35 -4.39 -19.58 5.14
N ASP A 36 -3.39 -19.32 5.99
CA ASP A 36 -2.60 -18.08 5.93
C ASP A 36 -1.89 -17.91 4.58
N LYS A 37 -1.34 -19.00 4.04
CA LYS A 37 -0.65 -19.01 2.74
C LYS A 37 -1.61 -18.73 1.59
N GLU A 38 -2.78 -19.36 1.60
CA GLU A 38 -3.84 -19.16 0.61
C GLU A 38 -4.39 -17.74 0.68
N PHE A 39 -4.62 -17.22 1.90
CA PHE A 39 -5.07 -15.86 2.15
C PHE A 39 -4.06 -14.83 1.64
N LEU A 40 -2.77 -14.97 1.96
CA LEU A 40 -1.72 -14.07 1.48
C LEU A 40 -1.60 -14.12 -0.05
N THR A 41 -1.66 -15.33 -0.64
CA THR A 41 -1.63 -15.52 -2.09
C THR A 41 -2.85 -14.87 -2.76
N ALA A 42 -4.04 -15.06 -2.18
CA ALA A 42 -5.28 -14.47 -2.67
C ALA A 42 -5.18 -12.94 -2.61
N SER A 43 -4.79 -12.39 -1.46
CA SER A 43 -4.60 -10.96 -1.21
C SER A 43 -3.61 -10.35 -2.20
N TYR A 44 -2.42 -10.93 -2.33
CA TYR A 44 -1.38 -10.48 -3.25
C TYR A 44 -1.89 -10.37 -4.69
N ARG A 45 -2.68 -11.36 -5.16
CA ARG A 45 -3.30 -11.33 -6.49
C ARG A 45 -4.30 -10.16 -6.63
N ARG A 46 -5.08 -9.83 -5.60
CA ARG A 46 -6.00 -8.67 -5.64
C ARG A 46 -5.24 -7.35 -5.69
N PHE A 47 -4.22 -7.18 -4.85
CA PHE A 47 -3.33 -6.02 -4.92
C PHE A 47 -2.69 -5.89 -6.30
N LEU A 48 -2.12 -6.96 -6.88
CA LEU A 48 -1.55 -6.91 -8.22
C LEU A 48 -2.57 -6.52 -9.30
N ARG A 49 -3.83 -6.96 -9.21
CA ARG A 49 -4.89 -6.53 -10.14
C ARG A 49 -5.15 -5.02 -10.07
N MET A 50 -4.87 -4.36 -8.93
CA MET A 50 -4.99 -2.92 -8.78
C MET A 50 -3.92 -2.13 -9.56
N ARG A 51 -2.83 -2.79 -9.99
CA ARG A 51 -1.71 -2.18 -10.73
C ARG A 51 -2.16 -1.27 -11.88
N GLN A 52 -3.22 -1.65 -12.59
CA GLN A 52 -3.71 -0.87 -13.74
C GLN A 52 -4.32 0.49 -13.37
N PHE A 53 -4.79 0.67 -12.12
CA PHE A 53 -5.40 1.91 -11.65
C PHE A 53 -4.40 2.85 -10.98
N ILE A 54 -3.27 2.33 -10.50
CA ILE A 54 -2.24 3.11 -9.79
C ILE A 54 -1.75 4.30 -10.61
N SER A 55 -1.45 4.07 -11.89
CA SER A 55 -0.93 5.10 -12.79
C SER A 55 -1.08 4.67 -14.24
N LYS A 56 -1.10 5.64 -15.15
CA LYS A 56 -0.95 5.39 -16.59
C LYS A 56 0.50 5.04 -16.97
N ARG A 57 1.49 5.58 -16.24
CA ARG A 57 2.92 5.44 -16.54
C ARG A 57 3.43 4.05 -16.14
N GLN A 58 4.07 3.36 -17.08
CA GLN A 58 4.58 2.00 -16.88
C GLN A 58 5.58 1.90 -15.71
N MET A 59 6.54 2.84 -15.64
CA MET A 59 7.53 2.90 -14.56
C MET A 59 6.87 2.91 -13.15
N VAL A 60 5.77 3.66 -12.97
CA VAL A 60 5.05 3.71 -11.68
C VAL A 60 4.35 2.38 -11.38
N LYS A 61 3.80 1.71 -12.40
CA LYS A 61 3.18 0.39 -12.26
C LYS A 61 4.23 -0.68 -11.87
N GLU A 62 5.46 -0.54 -12.31
CA GLU A 62 6.59 -1.42 -11.97
C GLU A 62 7.08 -1.16 -10.54
N SER A 63 7.23 0.10 -10.14
CA SER A 63 7.51 0.46 -8.74
C SER A 63 6.46 -0.11 -7.79
N TYR A 64 5.17 -0.01 -8.14
CA TYR A 64 4.09 -0.62 -7.38
C TYR A 64 4.22 -2.16 -7.27
N THR A 65 4.61 -2.82 -8.36
CA THR A 65 4.78 -4.29 -8.34
C THR A 65 5.96 -4.68 -7.44
N THR A 66 7.06 -3.93 -7.51
CA THR A 66 8.25 -4.12 -6.67
C THR A 66 7.92 -3.89 -5.20
N TYR A 67 7.18 -2.83 -4.91
CA TYR A 67 6.65 -2.53 -3.58
C TYR A 67 5.85 -3.71 -3.01
N LEU A 68 4.86 -4.21 -3.76
CA LEU A 68 4.06 -5.36 -3.31
C LEU A 68 4.90 -6.62 -3.11
N ARG A 69 5.90 -6.87 -3.96
CA ARG A 69 6.80 -8.02 -3.78
C ARG A 69 7.57 -7.92 -2.47
N TYR A 70 8.09 -6.75 -2.16
CA TYR A 70 8.74 -6.50 -0.87
C TYR A 70 7.76 -6.74 0.28
N LYS A 71 6.59 -6.11 0.27
CA LYS A 71 5.59 -6.22 1.33
C LYS A 71 5.12 -7.65 1.62
N PHE A 72 4.88 -8.44 0.58
CA PHE A 72 4.33 -9.79 0.73
C PHE A 72 5.38 -10.90 0.88
N LYS A 73 6.63 -10.69 0.44
CA LYS A 73 7.65 -11.75 0.44
C LYS A 73 8.84 -11.51 1.35
N ILE A 74 9.11 -10.26 1.72
CA ILE A 74 10.38 -9.88 2.34
C ILE A 74 10.16 -9.11 3.64
N GLU A 75 9.23 -8.15 3.67
CA GLU A 75 9.04 -7.30 4.84
C GLU A 75 8.56 -8.13 6.03
N ASP A 76 9.33 -8.10 7.11
CA ASP A 76 8.85 -8.46 8.43
C ASP A 76 8.17 -7.23 9.04
N PHE A 77 6.84 -7.19 8.91
CA PHE A 77 6.03 -6.07 9.37
C PHE A 77 6.13 -5.89 10.89
N GLU A 78 6.11 -6.98 11.66
CA GLU A 78 6.15 -6.90 13.13
C GLU A 78 7.54 -6.46 13.63
N LEU A 79 8.61 -6.94 12.99
CA LEU A 79 9.97 -6.46 13.30
C LEU A 79 10.12 -4.97 12.99
N LYS A 80 9.61 -4.51 11.85
CA LYS A 80 9.65 -3.09 11.47
C LYS A 80 8.84 -2.24 12.45
N ARG A 81 7.65 -2.71 12.82
CA ARG A 81 6.74 -2.06 13.75
C ARG A 81 7.34 -1.91 15.14
N SER A 82 7.92 -2.98 15.69
CA SER A 82 8.56 -2.96 17.01
C SER A 82 9.79 -2.05 17.09
N LYS A 83 10.47 -1.82 15.97
CA LYS A 83 11.61 -0.87 15.89
C LYS A 83 11.19 0.60 15.82
N LEU A 84 9.98 0.90 15.34
CA LEU A 84 9.51 2.27 15.10
C LEU A 84 8.57 2.80 16.19
N LEU A 85 7.79 1.91 16.81
CA LEU A 85 6.82 2.28 17.84
C LEU A 85 7.29 1.78 19.21
N SER A 86 7.10 2.60 20.24
CA SER A 86 7.20 2.14 21.63
C SER A 86 6.12 1.10 21.92
N VAL A 87 6.33 0.25 22.93
CA VAL A 87 5.36 -0.80 23.32
C VAL A 87 3.94 -0.25 23.52
N SER A 88 3.81 0.96 24.07
CA SER A 88 2.55 1.67 24.25
C SER A 88 1.81 2.04 22.95
N GLY A 89 2.50 2.09 21.82
CA GLY A 89 1.94 2.44 20.52
C GLY A 89 1.45 1.24 19.69
N MET A 90 1.63 0.02 20.17
CA MET A 90 1.29 -1.20 19.41
C MET A 90 -0.12 -1.70 19.78
N SER A 91 -1.08 -1.56 18.87
CA SER A 91 -2.38 -2.23 18.99
C SER A 91 -2.32 -3.74 18.70
N ALA A 92 -3.27 -4.52 19.21
CA ALA A 92 -3.41 -5.93 18.82
C ALA A 92 -4.04 -6.02 17.43
N MET A 93 -3.23 -5.95 16.38
CA MET A 93 -3.70 -6.01 14.99
C MET A 93 -3.70 -7.44 14.46
N ASP A 94 -4.89 -7.98 14.19
CA ASP A 94 -5.02 -9.20 13.37
C ASP A 94 -4.52 -8.92 11.94
N PHE A 95 -3.53 -9.71 11.50
CA PHE A 95 -2.88 -9.45 10.22
C PHE A 95 -3.83 -9.63 9.04
N ARG A 96 -4.78 -10.57 9.12
CA ARG A 96 -5.74 -10.83 8.04
C ARG A 96 -6.66 -9.63 7.85
N SER A 97 -7.21 -9.14 8.96
CA SER A 97 -7.99 -7.90 9.02
C SER A 97 -7.20 -6.72 8.50
N SER A 98 -5.92 -6.57 8.88
CA SER A 98 -5.12 -5.44 8.40
C SER A 98 -4.80 -5.51 6.92
N VAL A 99 -4.50 -6.69 6.38
CA VAL A 99 -4.28 -6.88 4.94
C VAL A 99 -5.57 -6.58 4.16
N GLN A 100 -6.72 -7.04 4.66
CA GLN A 100 -8.02 -6.73 4.06
C GLN A 100 -8.30 -5.21 4.08
N LYS A 101 -8.13 -4.54 5.22
CA LYS A 101 -8.29 -3.08 5.35
C LYS A 101 -7.35 -2.32 4.42
N SER A 102 -6.12 -2.79 4.23
CA SER A 102 -5.15 -2.20 3.30
C SER A 102 -5.61 -2.31 1.84
N LEU A 103 -6.23 -3.44 1.48
CA LEU A 103 -6.80 -3.63 0.16
C LEU A 103 -8.01 -2.71 -0.04
N CYS A 104 -8.89 -2.60 0.96
CA CYS A 104 -10.02 -1.67 0.96
C CYS A 104 -9.55 -0.21 0.83
N PHE A 105 -8.49 0.18 1.54
CA PHE A 105 -7.88 1.51 1.43
C PHE A 105 -7.40 1.78 0.00
N LEU A 106 -6.74 0.81 -0.62
CA LEU A 106 -6.30 0.91 -2.00
C LEU A 106 -7.47 1.00 -2.97
N ILE A 107 -8.52 0.21 -2.78
CA ILE A 107 -9.74 0.29 -3.60
C ILE A 107 -10.41 1.65 -3.47
N LYS A 108 -10.54 2.20 -2.25
CA LYS A 108 -11.06 3.54 -1.98
C LYS A 108 -10.25 4.62 -2.73
N ALA A 109 -8.91 4.54 -2.69
CA ALA A 109 -8.02 5.49 -3.37
C ALA A 109 -8.25 5.58 -4.89
N PHE A 110 -8.79 4.53 -5.52
CA PHE A 110 -9.00 4.47 -6.97
C PHE A 110 -10.45 4.25 -7.37
N SER A 111 -11.41 4.30 -6.44
CA SER A 111 -12.84 4.21 -6.76
C SER A 111 -13.43 5.62 -6.76
N ILE A 112 -14.18 5.96 -7.80
CA ILE A 112 -15.01 7.17 -7.85
C ILE A 112 -16.30 6.77 -8.54
N SER A 113 -17.43 7.02 -7.89
CA SER A 113 -18.77 6.80 -8.42
C SER A 113 -19.52 8.12 -8.45
N ASP A 114 -20.46 8.27 -9.38
CA ASP A 114 -21.35 9.43 -9.45
C ASP A 114 -22.24 9.55 -8.18
N ALA A 115 -22.37 8.47 -7.40
CA ALA A 115 -23.08 8.45 -6.12
C ALA A 115 -22.24 8.93 -4.92
N TYR A 116 -20.96 9.27 -5.10
CA TYR A 116 -20.12 9.71 -3.99
C TYR A 116 -20.48 11.13 -3.58
N SER A 117 -20.63 11.37 -2.26
CA SER A 117 -20.67 12.72 -1.72
C SER A 117 -19.33 13.44 -1.95
N LYS A 118 -19.34 14.77 -1.83
CA LYS A 118 -18.10 15.57 -1.90
C LYS A 118 -17.03 15.07 -0.92
N ASP A 119 -17.43 14.76 0.31
CA ASP A 119 -16.52 14.24 1.34
C ASP A 119 -15.90 12.89 0.94
N MET A 120 -16.67 12.00 0.32
CA MET A 120 -16.17 10.71 -0.16
C MET A 120 -15.15 10.87 -1.31
N ILE A 121 -15.37 11.85 -2.18
CA ILE A 121 -14.42 12.19 -3.26
C ILE A 121 -13.12 12.74 -2.65
N ASP A 122 -13.22 13.67 -1.72
CA ASP A 122 -12.07 14.27 -1.03
C ASP A 122 -11.25 13.22 -0.26
N ASP A 123 -11.93 12.32 0.42
CA ASP A 123 -11.32 11.16 1.07
C ASP A 123 -10.58 10.25 0.09
N SER A 124 -11.19 9.94 -1.06
CA SER A 124 -10.57 9.12 -2.09
C SER A 124 -9.32 9.79 -2.66
N HIS A 125 -9.36 11.12 -2.83
CA HIS A 125 -8.19 11.92 -3.21
C HIS A 125 -7.09 11.90 -2.14
N LYS A 126 -7.42 12.00 -0.85
CA LYS A 126 -6.45 11.87 0.25
C LYS A 126 -5.79 10.49 0.24
N CYS A 127 -6.58 9.42 0.15
CA CYS A 127 -6.07 8.05 0.06
C CYS A 127 -5.11 7.89 -1.14
N LYS A 128 -5.49 8.44 -2.30
CA LYS A 128 -4.65 8.43 -3.50
C LYS A 128 -3.34 9.18 -3.32
N LYS A 129 -3.35 10.34 -2.66
CA LYS A 129 -2.13 11.10 -2.34
C LYS A 129 -1.20 10.30 -1.43
N ILE A 130 -1.74 9.63 -0.40
CA ILE A 130 -0.97 8.75 0.49
C ILE A 130 -0.29 7.63 -0.30
N ILE A 131 -1.02 6.89 -1.15
CA ILE A 131 -0.44 5.83 -1.98
C ILE A 131 0.66 6.36 -2.92
N LYS A 132 0.44 7.53 -3.54
CA LYS A 132 1.46 8.14 -4.41
C LYS A 132 2.74 8.48 -3.64
N ASN A 133 2.60 9.05 -2.44
CA ASN A 133 3.75 9.41 -1.60
C ASN A 133 4.52 8.16 -1.18
N LEU A 134 3.81 7.09 -0.76
CA LEU A 134 4.42 5.80 -0.43
C LEU A 134 5.25 5.24 -1.59
N LEU A 135 4.66 5.19 -2.79
CA LEU A 135 5.37 4.68 -3.97
C LEU A 135 6.54 5.57 -4.41
N THR A 136 6.47 6.87 -4.13
CA THR A 136 7.55 7.80 -4.43
C THR A 136 8.74 7.57 -3.51
N VAL A 137 8.50 7.48 -2.19
CA VAL A 137 9.56 7.18 -1.21
C VAL A 137 10.16 5.80 -1.48
N ASP A 138 9.33 4.80 -1.77
CA ASP A 138 9.80 3.45 -2.08
C ASP A 138 10.65 3.40 -3.35
N TYR A 139 10.26 4.14 -4.40
CA TYR A 139 11.03 4.27 -5.63
C TYR A 139 12.42 4.87 -5.37
N HIS A 140 12.50 5.97 -4.60
CA HIS A 140 13.78 6.58 -4.25
C HIS A 140 14.66 5.66 -3.42
N ARG A 141 14.08 4.93 -2.46
CA ARG A 141 14.77 3.90 -1.68
C ARG A 141 15.32 2.79 -2.57
N ASN A 142 14.51 2.26 -3.49
CA ASN A 142 14.95 1.23 -4.44
C ASN A 142 16.08 1.75 -5.35
N ARG A 143 16.09 3.03 -5.71
CA ARG A 143 17.18 3.63 -6.48
C ARG A 143 18.52 3.60 -5.71
N ILE A 144 18.49 3.77 -4.39
CA ILE A 144 19.69 3.68 -3.54
C ILE A 144 20.10 2.21 -3.37
N ILE A 145 19.13 1.33 -3.10
CA ILE A 145 19.36 -0.12 -2.96
C ILE A 145 20.00 -0.70 -4.21
N ASN A 146 19.55 -0.32 -5.40
CA ASN A 146 20.09 -0.82 -6.66
C ASN A 146 21.54 -0.39 -6.92
N ARG A 147 22.10 0.56 -6.16
CA ARG A 147 23.51 0.98 -6.28
C ARG A 147 24.47 0.13 -5.45
N SER A 148 23.97 -0.58 -4.43
CA SER A 148 24.81 -1.40 -3.55
C SER A 148 23.98 -2.50 -2.88
N SER A 149 24.42 -3.75 -3.00
CA SER A 149 23.76 -4.90 -2.37
C SER A 149 23.62 -4.74 -0.85
N ASN A 150 24.60 -4.10 -0.19
CA ASN A 150 24.58 -3.85 1.26
C ASN A 150 23.42 -2.94 1.67
N MET A 151 22.99 -2.03 0.79
CA MET A 151 21.86 -1.13 1.04
C MET A 151 20.54 -1.88 1.12
N TYR A 152 20.43 -3.07 0.48
CA TYR A 152 19.23 -3.90 0.61
C TYR A 152 19.05 -4.37 2.05
N GLN A 153 20.08 -4.94 2.66
CA GLN A 153 20.05 -5.43 4.03
C GLN A 153 19.71 -4.27 4.98
N TYR A 154 20.43 -3.16 4.82
CA TYR A 154 20.30 -1.93 5.61
C TYR A 154 18.89 -1.31 5.59
N TYR A 155 18.23 -1.23 4.41
CA TYR A 155 16.92 -0.59 4.26
C TYR A 155 15.70 -1.54 4.33
N ARG A 156 15.85 -2.85 4.02
CA ARG A 156 14.71 -3.76 3.81
C ARG A 156 14.61 -4.95 4.77
N LYS A 157 15.72 -5.35 5.40
CA LYS A 157 15.76 -6.51 6.30
C LYS A 157 16.03 -6.11 7.74
N ASP A 158 17.15 -5.44 7.98
CA ASP A 158 17.58 -5.12 9.34
C ASP A 158 17.06 -3.77 9.82
N PHE A 159 16.60 -2.92 8.90
CA PHE A 159 16.12 -1.57 9.20
C PHE A 159 17.11 -0.72 10.02
N THR A 160 18.41 -0.96 9.82
CA THR A 160 19.50 -0.29 10.55
C THR A 160 19.45 1.23 10.39
N PHE A 161 18.88 1.74 9.30
CA PHE A 161 18.67 3.18 9.10
C PHE A 161 17.71 3.84 10.10
N PHE A 162 16.96 3.08 10.91
CA PHE A 162 16.14 3.70 11.96
C PHE A 162 16.96 4.24 13.13
N THR A 163 18.20 3.79 13.30
CA THR A 163 19.09 4.25 14.37
C THR A 163 20.17 5.21 13.86
N ASP A 164 20.24 5.44 12.56
CA ASP A 164 21.26 6.29 11.98
C ASP A 164 20.86 7.78 12.04
N GLY A 165 21.86 8.65 12.19
CA GLY A 165 21.65 10.09 12.17
C GLY A 165 21.50 10.67 10.76
N GLN A 166 21.76 9.88 9.71
CA GLN A 166 21.80 10.37 8.33
C GLN A 166 20.44 10.29 7.63
N ASN A 167 19.56 9.35 8.00
CA ASN A 167 18.25 9.14 7.35
C ASN A 167 17.07 9.65 8.19
N ILE A 168 17.23 10.72 8.98
CA ILE A 168 16.20 11.27 9.88
C ILE A 168 14.86 11.49 9.16
N GLY A 169 14.87 12.10 7.98
CA GLY A 169 13.64 12.35 7.22
C GLY A 169 12.93 11.07 6.76
N LEU A 170 13.70 10.03 6.38
CA LEU A 170 13.14 8.74 6.00
C LEU A 170 12.61 7.96 7.21
N LYS A 171 13.32 8.05 8.34
CA LYS A 171 12.86 7.50 9.62
C LYS A 171 11.54 8.13 10.05
N GLN A 172 11.44 9.46 10.07
CA GLN A 172 10.21 10.18 10.40
C GLN A 172 9.04 9.80 9.46
N PHE A 173 9.32 9.64 8.17
CA PHE A 173 8.32 9.15 7.23
C PHE A 173 7.80 7.75 7.61
N GLU A 174 8.69 6.82 7.95
CA GLU A 174 8.34 5.46 8.35
C GLU A 174 7.61 5.40 9.70
N GLU A 175 8.00 6.22 10.67
CA GLU A 175 7.27 6.36 11.95
C GLU A 175 5.84 6.86 11.72
N ASN A 176 5.68 7.90 10.89
CA ASN A 176 4.36 8.44 10.56
C ASN A 176 3.51 7.46 9.76
N LEU A 177 4.12 6.71 8.84
CA LEU A 177 3.43 5.64 8.12
C LEU A 177 2.98 4.53 9.08
N MET A 178 3.83 4.14 10.04
CA MET A 178 3.49 3.10 11.00
C MET A 178 2.34 3.57 11.92
N ARG A 179 2.37 4.83 12.39
CA ARG A 179 1.24 5.42 13.15
C ARG A 179 -0.04 5.48 12.32
N LEU A 180 0.05 5.84 11.04
CA LEU A 180 -1.12 5.82 10.14
C LEU A 180 -1.68 4.40 9.99
N ASN A 181 -0.80 3.40 9.87
CA ASN A 181 -1.17 2.00 9.82
C ASN A 181 -1.91 1.58 11.10
N GLU A 182 -1.42 1.95 12.29
CA GLU A 182 -2.13 1.71 13.56
C GLU A 182 -3.51 2.35 13.57
N CYS A 183 -3.61 3.64 13.23
CA CYS A 183 -4.87 4.38 13.27
C CYS A 183 -5.93 3.80 12.31
N LEU A 184 -5.50 3.33 11.13
CA LEU A 184 -6.41 2.77 10.13
C LEU A 184 -6.58 1.24 10.26
N GLY A 185 -5.81 0.60 11.13
CA GLY A 185 -5.66 -0.86 11.18
C GLY A 185 -5.20 -1.45 9.86
N THR A 186 -4.29 -0.77 9.15
CA THR A 186 -3.76 -1.19 7.84
C THR A 186 -2.30 -1.64 7.96
N ARG A 187 -1.75 -2.20 6.88
CA ARG A 187 -0.36 -2.61 6.67
C ARG A 187 0.05 -2.10 5.28
N LEU A 188 -0.04 -0.78 5.10
CA LEU A 188 0.27 -0.14 3.82
C LEU A 188 1.73 -0.39 3.44
#